data_AF-A0A353WHS4-F1
#
_entry.id   AF-A0A353WHS4-F1
#
_cell.length_a   1.000
_cell.length_b   1.000
_cell.length_c   1.000
_cell.angle_alpha   90.00
_cell.angle_beta   90.00
_cell.angle_gamma   90.00
#
_symmetry.space_group_name_H-M   'P 1'
#
loop_
_entity.id
_entity.type
_entity.pdbx_description
1 polymer ?
#
loop_
_entity_poly.entity_id
_entity_poly.type
_entity_poly.pdbx_seq_one_letter_code
_entity_poly.pdbx_strand_id
1 'polypeptide(L)' 'MGQKVHPIGLRIGIIKPWLSNWFATKEYADFLAEDDQIRKYVKKKLYSAGISRIGIDRKA' A
#
# COMPACT_ATOMS: atom_id res chain seq x y z
N MET A 1 -17.54 -17.54 -15.03
CA MET A 1 -17.92 -16.23 -14.46
C MET A 1 -16.82 -15.76 -13.52
N GLY A 2 -16.19 -14.62 -13.80
CA GLY A 2 -14.98 -14.15 -13.09
C GLY A 2 -14.21 -13.06 -13.86
N GLN A 3 -14.90 -12.26 -14.68
CA GLN A 3 -14.29 -11.29 -15.60
C GLN A 3 -14.34 -9.85 -15.06
N LYS A 4 -14.48 -9.65 -13.75
CA LYS A 4 -14.56 -8.31 -13.14
C LYS A 4 -13.20 -7.93 -12.56
N VAL A 5 -12.63 -6.85 -13.09
CA VAL A 5 -11.36 -6.27 -12.61
C VAL A 5 -11.57 -5.61 -11.24
N HIS A 6 -10.53 -5.61 -10.41
CA HIS A 6 -10.57 -4.89 -9.14
C HIS A 6 -10.79 -3.39 -9.37
N PRO A 7 -11.88 -2.79 -8.85
CA PRO A 7 -12.28 -1.43 -9.19
C PRO A 7 -11.31 -0.36 -8.68
N ILE A 8 -10.54 -0.65 -7.63
CA ILE A 8 -9.45 0.24 -7.18
C ILE A 8 -8.32 0.20 -8.19
N GLY A 9 -7.83 -0.98 -8.58
CA GLY A 9 -6.70 -1.14 -9.50
C GLY A 9 -6.95 -0.46 -10.84
N LEU A 10 -8.16 -0.61 -11.39
CA LEU A 10 -8.56 0.04 -12.64
C LEU A 10 -8.50 1.58 -12.58
N ARG A 11 -8.62 2.16 -11.38
CA ARG A 11 -8.73 3.61 -11.17
C ARG A 11 -7.45 4.24 -10.62
N ILE A 12 -6.43 3.43 -10.33
CA ILE A 12 -5.11 3.93 -9.92
C ILE A 12 -4.52 4.74 -11.08
N GLY A 13 -4.04 5.95 -10.80
CA GLY A 13 -3.46 6.84 -11.80
C GLY A 13 -4.45 7.72 -12.57
N ILE A 14 -5.76 7.47 -12.46
CA ILE A 14 -6.81 8.32 -13.06
C ILE A 14 -7.46 9.19 -11.98
N ILE A 15 -8.13 8.55 -11.01
CA ILE A 15 -8.85 9.24 -9.94
C ILE A 15 -8.39 8.82 -8.54
N LYS A 16 -7.68 7.68 -8.41
CA LYS A 16 -7.14 7.20 -7.12
C LYS A 16 -5.62 7.26 -7.13
N PRO A 17 -4.99 7.86 -6.10
CA PRO A 17 -3.53 7.83 -5.94
C PRO A 17 -3.07 6.47 -5.39
N TRP A 18 -1.77 6.21 -5.50
CA TRP A 18 -1.13 5.07 -4.85
C TRP A 18 -1.15 5.22 -3.33
N LEU A 19 -1.16 4.08 -2.64
CA LEU A 19 -1.08 4.03 -1.17
C LEU A 19 0.37 4.10 -0.68
N SER A 20 1.32 3.60 -1.45
CA SER A 20 2.74 3.78 -1.20
C SER A 20 3.30 4.69 -2.30
N ASN A 21 3.73 5.92 -1.97
CA ASN A 21 4.39 6.81 -2.91
C ASN A 21 5.87 6.97 -2.53
N TRP A 22 6.72 6.21 -3.19
CA TRP A 22 8.16 6.32 -3.09
C TRP A 22 8.82 5.75 -4.33
N PHE A 23 10.09 6.06 -4.55
CA PHE A 23 10.87 5.58 -5.69
C PHE A 23 12.17 4.94 -5.21
N ALA A 24 12.51 3.77 -5.75
CA ALA A 24 13.78 3.11 -5.50
C ALA A 24 14.20 2.31 -6.74
N THR A 25 15.50 2.28 -7.04
CA THR A 25 16.06 1.52 -8.16
C THR A 25 16.59 0.17 -7.73
N LYS A 26 17.58 0.13 -6.81
CA LYS A 26 18.21 -1.13 -6.37
C LYS A 26 17.52 -1.76 -5.15
N GLU A 27 16.99 -0.93 -4.26
CA GLU A 27 16.46 -1.34 -2.95
C GLU A 27 14.94 -1.60 -2.96
N TYR A 28 14.34 -1.70 -4.16
CA TYR A 28 12.89 -1.83 -4.30
C TYR A 28 12.33 -3.06 -3.58
N ALA A 29 13.02 -4.20 -3.69
CA ALA A 29 12.58 -5.45 -3.07
C ALA A 29 12.58 -5.35 -1.54
N ASP A 30 13.62 -4.75 -0.96
CA ASP A 30 13.76 -4.58 0.48
C ASP A 30 12.69 -3.63 1.02
N PHE A 31 12.48 -2.49 0.34
CA PHE A 31 11.44 -1.52 0.72
C PHE A 31 10.03 -2.09 0.59
N LEU A 32 9.78 -2.93 -0.40
CA LEU A 32 8.50 -3.62 -0.54
C LEU A 32 8.27 -4.60 0.62
N ALA A 33 9.29 -5.35 1.03
CA ALA A 33 9.21 -6.29 2.14
C ALA A 33 8.97 -5.55 3.47
N GLU A 34 9.67 -4.46 3.70
CA GLU A 34 9.46 -3.59 4.87
C GLU A 34 8.05 -2.98 4.89
N ASP A 35 7.54 -2.49 3.75
CA ASP A 35 6.18 -1.92 3.65
C ASP A 35 5.11 -2.95 4.06
N ASP A 36 5.26 -4.22 3.67
CA ASP A 36 4.36 -5.31 4.09
C ASP A 36 4.44 -5.58 5.59
N GLN A 37 5.65 -5.61 6.15
CA GLN A 37 5.86 -5.79 7.60
C GLN A 37 5.23 -4.66 8.40
N ILE A 38 5.44 -3.40 7.99
CA ILE A 38 4.86 -2.22 8.65
C ILE A 38 3.34 -2.30 8.63
N ARG A 39 2.72 -2.62 7.48
CA ARG A 39 1.25 -2.75 7.37
C ARG A 39 0.69 -3.83 8.28
N LYS A 40 1.36 -4.98 8.35
CA LYS A 40 0.97 -6.09 9.25
C LYS A 40 1.10 -5.70 10.72
N TYR A 41 2.20 -5.05 11.09
CA TYR A 41 2.44 -4.60 12.46
C TYR A 41 1.38 -3.58 12.92
N VAL A 42 1.14 -2.54 12.11
CA VAL A 42 0.17 -1.49 12.40
C VAL A 42 -1.24 -2.07 12.54
N LYS A 43 -1.64 -2.95 11.60
CA LYS A 43 -2.96 -3.60 11.65
C LYS A 43 -3.14 -4.49 12.88
N LYS A 44 -2.09 -5.20 13.31
CA LYS A 44 -2.11 -6.04 14.51
C LYS A 44 -2.20 -5.19 15.79
N LYS A 45 -1.39 -4.15 15.89
CA LYS A 45 -1.29 -3.31 17.10
C LYS A 45 -2.52 -2.43 17.31
N LEU A 46 -3.08 -1.89 16.24
CA LEU A 46 -4.17 -0.92 16.27
C LEU A 46 -5.49 -1.52 15.76
N TYR A 47 -5.68 -2.83 15.94
CA TYR A 47 -6.88 -3.54 15.49
C TYR A 47 -8.17 -2.92 16.04
N SER A 48 -8.16 -2.55 17.33
CA SER A 48 -9.31 -1.92 18.00
C SER A 48 -9.56 -0.48 17.57
N ALA A 49 -8.62 0.18 16.88
CA ALA A 49 -8.74 1.57 16.48
C ALA A 49 -9.46 1.76 15.13
N GLY A 50 -9.80 0.68 14.42
CA GLY A 50 -10.60 0.76 13.19
C GLY A 50 -9.91 1.51 12.03
N ILE A 51 -8.61 1.27 11.81
CA ILE A 51 -7.85 1.95 10.75
C ILE A 51 -8.39 1.59 9.37
N SER A 52 -8.85 2.59 8.62
CA SER A 52 -9.44 2.42 7.28
C SER A 52 -8.39 2.35 6.17
N ARG A 53 -7.27 3.06 6.29
CA ARG A 53 -6.24 3.15 5.25
C ARG A 53 -4.87 3.44 5.84
N ILE A 54 -3.83 2.83 5.25
CA ILE A 54 -2.43 3.08 5.59
C ILE A 54 -1.75 3.61 4.33
N GLY A 55 -1.24 4.84 4.40
CA GLY A 55 -0.39 5.44 3.37
C GLY A 55 1.06 5.40 3.81
N ILE A 56 1.98 5.11 2.89
CA ILE A 56 3.41 5.05 3.16
C ILE A 56 4.14 5.95 2.15
N ASP A 57 4.79 6.98 2.65
CA ASP A 57 5.64 7.84 1.83
C ASP A 57 7.07 7.74 2.38
N ARG A 58 8.03 7.43 1.49
CA ARG A 58 9.46 7.43 1.84
C ARG A 58 10.10 8.63 1.14
N LYS A 59 10.84 9.44 1.90
CA LYS A 59 11.66 10.51 1.33
C LYS A 59 12.84 9.85 0.61
N ALA A 60 12.96 10.13 -0.69
CA ALA A 60 14.17 9.88 -1.46
C ALA A 60 15.22 10.97 -1.17
#